data_AF-A0A0A2JH69-F1
#
_entry.id   AF-A0A0A2JH69-F1
#
_cell.length_a   1.000
_cell.length_b   1.000
_cell.length_c   1.000
_cell.angle_alpha   90.00
_cell.angle_beta   90.00
_cell.angle_gamma   90.00
#
_symmetry.space_group_name_H-M   'P 1'
#
loop_
_entity.id
_entity.type
_entity.pdbx_description
1 polymer ?
#
loop_
_entity_poly.entity_id
_entity_poly.type
_entity_poly.pdbx_seq_one_letter_code
_entity_poly.pdbx_strand_id
1 'polypeptide(L)'
;MSSKDFIIKHMNADHQESLILFLQAYCGITSTQAKNAHLEELSTSNLIITAHGTRYSVPIEPAMKNYSEARGRMVAMHKESLKRLGRSEITLTEYRAPRGIQAVIFVLCALFYVTCFQRSNLQPGSDLYEYLELQRVPWFPRLVCILQPYVVGIHIIETVALVVTQLKPLNVPVLSGLWWKWVASCFTPPSIANMGISRDSRHKRSATGAKRAHYRKKRAFEKGRQPANTRIGTKRIHLVRTRGGNQKFRGLRLESGNFSWGSEGISRKTRVIGVSFHPSNNELVRTNTLTKSAVVQIDAAPFRQWYEAHYGQPIGRRRQQKTEATEEKKSASVAKKQAARFADSGKTESAIERQFESGRLFAVVASRPGQSGRCDGYILEGEELAFYQKAIRK
;
A
#
# COMPACT_ATOMS: atom_id res chain seq x y z
N MET A 1 20.08 37.94 4.07
CA MET A 1 20.53 36.86 3.16
C MET A 1 19.55 36.84 1.99
N SER A 2 20.02 36.96 0.75
CA SER A 2 19.10 36.99 -0.39
C SER A 2 18.42 35.63 -0.58
N SER A 3 17.26 35.59 -1.24
CA SER A 3 16.58 34.31 -1.55
C SER A 3 17.49 33.36 -2.36
N LYS A 4 18.35 33.90 -3.22
CA LYS A 4 19.36 33.15 -3.98
C LYS A 4 20.38 32.49 -3.04
N ASP A 5 20.98 33.25 -2.14
CA ASP A 5 22.01 32.74 -1.22
C ASP A 5 21.44 31.68 -0.27
N PHE A 6 20.18 31.84 0.16
CA PHE A 6 19.48 30.83 0.94
C PHE A 6 19.32 29.52 0.19
N ILE A 7 18.89 29.57 -1.08
CA ILE A 7 18.73 28.37 -1.90
C ILE A 7 20.08 27.67 -2.09
N ILE A 8 21.14 28.42 -2.41
CA ILE A 8 22.48 27.86 -2.59
C ILE A 8 22.96 27.17 -1.32
N LYS A 9 22.85 27.85 -0.17
CA LYS A 9 23.23 27.29 1.13
C LYS A 9 22.44 26.02 1.47
N HIS A 10 21.11 26.03 1.27
CA HIS A 10 20.26 24.88 1.54
C HIS A 10 20.55 23.69 0.61
N MET A 11 20.76 23.95 -0.68
CA MET A 11 21.11 22.90 -1.64
C MET A 11 22.44 22.24 -1.30
N ASN A 12 23.44 23.03 -0.89
CA ASN A 12 24.74 22.52 -0.50
C ASN A 12 24.73 21.81 0.86
N ALA A 13 23.85 22.18 1.79
CA ALA A 13 23.74 21.53 3.09
C ALA A 13 22.94 20.22 3.03
N ASP A 14 21.75 20.26 2.43
CA ASP A 14 20.74 19.21 2.59
C ASP A 14 20.52 18.37 1.32
N HIS A 15 20.98 18.84 0.15
CA HIS A 15 20.66 18.23 -1.17
C HIS A 15 21.89 17.88 -2.01
N GLN A 16 23.00 17.53 -1.35
CA GLN A 16 24.24 17.11 -2.00
C GLN A 16 24.04 15.98 -3.04
N GLU A 17 23.22 14.98 -2.72
CA GLU A 17 22.92 13.89 -3.68
C GLU A 17 22.19 14.38 -4.93
N SER A 18 21.35 15.41 -4.81
CA SER A 18 20.65 16.00 -5.96
C SER A 18 21.63 16.71 -6.89
N LEU A 19 22.61 17.43 -6.36
CA LEU A 19 23.66 18.09 -7.17
C LEU A 19 24.49 17.05 -7.94
N ILE A 20 24.85 15.95 -7.27
CA ILE A 20 25.54 14.81 -7.89
C ILE A 20 24.70 14.20 -9.03
N LEU A 21 23.39 14.03 -8.81
CA LEU A 21 22.47 13.50 -9.83
C LEU A 21 22.32 14.44 -11.03
N PHE A 22 22.28 15.75 -10.81
CA PHE A 22 22.21 16.74 -11.88
C PHE A 22 23.43 16.68 -12.79
N LEU A 23 24.63 16.64 -12.19
CA LEU A 23 25.87 16.50 -12.96
C LEU A 23 25.91 15.19 -13.78
N GLN A 24 25.46 14.08 -13.19
CA GLN A 24 25.40 12.80 -13.91
C GLN A 24 24.39 12.82 -15.07
N ALA A 25 23.22 13.42 -14.86
CA ALA A 25 22.12 13.36 -15.82
C ALA A 25 22.24 14.38 -16.97
N TYR A 26 22.81 15.56 -16.71
CA TYR A 26 22.92 16.65 -17.70
C TYR A 26 24.33 16.80 -18.27
N CYS A 27 25.38 16.52 -17.48
CA CYS A 27 26.76 16.63 -17.95
C CYS A 27 27.41 15.28 -18.27
N GLY A 28 26.74 14.15 -17.99
CA GLY A 28 27.22 12.81 -18.33
C GLY A 28 28.45 12.34 -17.56
N ILE A 29 28.82 13.02 -16.46
CA ILE A 29 30.00 12.65 -15.67
C ILE A 29 29.70 11.49 -14.71
N THR A 30 30.72 10.74 -14.31
CA THR A 30 30.56 9.59 -13.41
C THR A 30 30.28 10.03 -11.97
N SER A 31 29.71 9.12 -11.16
CA SER A 31 29.43 9.42 -9.74
C SER A 31 30.66 9.80 -8.92
N THR A 32 31.83 9.26 -9.26
CA THR A 32 33.10 9.56 -8.61
C THR A 32 33.59 10.97 -8.95
N GLN A 33 33.45 11.37 -10.21
CA GLN A 33 33.77 12.72 -10.69
C GLN A 33 32.77 13.78 -10.20
N ALA A 34 31.54 13.39 -9.91
CA ALA A 34 30.53 14.29 -9.34
C ALA A 34 30.63 14.44 -7.81
N LYS A 35 31.49 13.66 -7.12
CA LYS A 35 31.63 13.74 -5.65
C LYS A 35 32.02 15.15 -5.22
N ASN A 36 31.58 15.53 -4.01
CA ASN A 36 31.80 16.86 -3.43
C ASN A 36 31.28 17.99 -4.33
N ALA A 37 30.15 17.76 -5.01
CA ALA A 37 29.50 18.76 -5.83
C ALA A 37 29.06 19.96 -4.98
N HIS A 38 29.43 21.15 -5.41
CA HIS A 38 29.10 22.40 -4.73
C HIS A 38 28.42 23.34 -5.70
N LEU A 39 27.20 23.74 -5.40
CA LEU A 39 26.49 24.77 -6.15
C LEU A 39 27.14 26.12 -5.84
N GLU A 40 27.81 26.71 -6.82
CA GLU A 40 28.47 28.01 -6.68
C GLU A 40 27.53 29.14 -7.05
N GLU A 41 26.80 28.98 -8.16
CA GLU A 41 25.94 30.03 -8.67
C GLU A 41 24.60 29.48 -9.18
N LEU A 42 23.54 30.24 -8.89
CA LEU A 42 22.18 30.01 -9.35
C LEU A 42 21.71 31.20 -10.20
N SER A 43 21.34 30.92 -11.44
CA SER A 43 20.63 31.85 -12.33
C SER A 43 19.20 31.36 -12.58
N THR A 44 18.38 32.15 -13.27
CA THR A 44 17.02 31.77 -13.65
C THR A 44 16.96 30.65 -14.69
N SER A 45 18.00 30.53 -15.52
CA SER A 45 18.08 29.54 -16.61
C SER A 45 19.11 28.45 -16.39
N ASN A 46 20.12 28.65 -15.54
CA ASN A 46 21.25 27.73 -15.39
C ASN A 46 21.72 27.63 -13.93
N LEU A 47 22.32 26.48 -13.61
CA LEU A 47 23.03 26.19 -12.36
C LEU A 47 24.51 26.01 -12.66
N ILE A 48 25.39 26.68 -11.90
CA ILE A 48 26.82 26.45 -11.96
C ILE A 48 27.22 25.62 -10.75
N ILE A 49 27.54 24.35 -11.01
CA ILE A 49 27.94 23.39 -9.99
C ILE A 49 29.40 23.03 -10.22
N THR A 50 30.22 23.14 -9.18
CA THR A 50 31.63 22.76 -9.22
C THR A 50 31.83 21.40 -8.58
N ALA A 51 32.58 20.53 -9.24
CA ALA A 51 33.03 19.25 -8.68
C ALA A 51 34.51 19.05 -9.04
N HIS A 52 35.33 18.67 -8.05
CA HIS A 52 36.79 18.53 -8.19
C HIS A 52 37.47 19.69 -8.93
N GLY A 53 37.08 20.93 -8.61
CA GLY A 53 37.66 22.14 -9.21
C GLY A 53 37.20 22.45 -10.65
N THR A 54 36.33 21.64 -11.24
CA THR A 54 35.75 21.90 -12.58
C THR A 54 34.34 22.45 -12.44
N ARG A 55 34.04 23.55 -13.15
CA ARG A 55 32.72 24.20 -13.16
C ARG A 55 31.86 23.61 -14.28
N TYR A 56 30.68 23.13 -13.92
CA TYR A 56 29.69 22.56 -14.84
C TYR A 56 28.44 23.43 -14.88
N SER A 57 27.91 23.67 -16.08
CA SER A 57 26.65 24.38 -16.28
C SER A 57 25.52 23.38 -16.53
N VAL A 58 24.50 23.40 -15.68
CA VAL A 58 23.30 22.56 -15.82
C VAL A 58 22.10 23.46 -16.18
N PRO A 59 21.46 23.24 -17.33
CA PRO A 59 20.31 24.05 -17.75
C PRO A 59 19.05 23.72 -16.95
N ILE A 60 18.27 24.75 -16.62
CA ILE A 60 16.95 24.66 -16.00
C ILE A 60 15.91 24.84 -17.10
N GLU A 61 15.26 23.75 -17.50
CA GLU A 61 14.19 23.76 -18.51
C GLU A 61 12.85 23.35 -17.89
N PRO A 62 11.78 24.17 -18.03
CA PRO A 62 11.78 25.57 -18.49
C PRO A 62 12.52 26.53 -17.54
N ALA A 63 12.99 27.68 -18.03
CA ALA A 63 13.60 28.70 -17.19
C ALA A 63 12.63 29.25 -16.12
N MET A 64 13.16 29.66 -14.97
CA MET A 64 12.40 30.25 -13.86
C MET A 64 12.09 31.71 -14.13
N LYS A 65 10.89 32.16 -13.78
CA LYS A 65 10.55 33.60 -13.82
C LYS A 65 11.14 34.38 -12.65
N ASN A 66 11.19 33.76 -11.47
CA ASN A 66 11.79 34.31 -10.26
C ASN A 66 12.21 33.17 -9.31
N TYR A 67 12.98 33.48 -8.26
CA TYR A 67 13.54 32.48 -7.33
C TYR A 67 12.49 31.78 -6.46
N SER A 68 11.22 32.21 -6.43
CA SER A 68 10.18 31.50 -5.68
C SER A 68 9.82 30.15 -6.32
N GLU A 69 10.01 30.01 -7.64
CA GLU A 69 9.82 28.75 -8.37
C GLU A 69 10.96 27.74 -8.18
N ALA A 70 12.10 28.14 -7.60
CA ALA A 70 13.31 27.32 -7.55
C ALA A 70 13.09 25.96 -6.91
N ARG A 71 12.36 25.89 -5.79
CA ARG A 71 12.05 24.61 -5.14
C ARG A 71 11.30 23.66 -6.07
N GLY A 72 10.26 24.15 -6.76
CA GLY A 72 9.48 23.34 -7.69
C GLY A 72 10.32 22.82 -8.85
N ARG A 73 11.20 23.68 -9.40
CA ARG A 73 12.10 23.31 -10.50
C ARG A 73 13.15 22.30 -10.09
N MET A 74 13.84 22.50 -8.96
CA MET A 74 14.85 21.54 -8.49
C MET A 74 14.24 20.16 -8.23
N VAL A 75 13.03 20.09 -7.67
CA VAL A 75 12.32 18.81 -7.45
C VAL A 75 11.94 18.14 -8.78
N ALA A 76 11.48 18.91 -9.77
CA ALA A 76 11.17 18.38 -11.09
C ALA A 76 12.43 17.85 -11.79
N MET A 77 13.51 18.63 -11.76
CA MET A 77 14.81 18.30 -12.33
C MET A 77 15.42 17.06 -11.66
N HIS A 78 15.21 16.88 -10.35
CA HIS A 78 15.63 15.67 -9.62
C HIS A 78 14.89 14.43 -10.12
N LYS A 79 13.56 14.50 -10.24
CA LYS A 79 12.75 13.40 -10.77
C LYS A 79 13.11 13.04 -12.20
N GLU A 80 13.38 14.05 -13.02
CA GLU A 80 13.85 13.84 -14.39
C GLU A 80 15.24 13.18 -14.41
N SER A 81 16.17 13.65 -13.58
CA SER A 81 17.51 13.08 -13.46
C SER A 81 17.48 11.60 -13.08
N LEU A 82 16.63 11.23 -12.11
CA LEU A 82 16.39 9.84 -11.74
C LEU A 82 15.87 9.01 -12.92
N LYS A 83 14.92 9.55 -13.69
CA LYS A 83 14.36 8.89 -14.88
C LYS A 83 15.41 8.68 -15.97
N ARG A 84 16.23 9.71 -16.27
CA ARG A 84 17.33 9.63 -17.26
C ARG A 84 18.37 8.59 -16.87
N LEU A 85 18.69 8.47 -15.58
CA LEU A 85 19.69 7.53 -15.05
C LEU A 85 19.13 6.12 -14.76
N GLY A 86 17.82 5.90 -14.94
CA GLY A 86 17.16 4.62 -14.63
C GLY A 86 17.15 4.27 -13.13
N ARG A 87 17.13 5.29 -12.27
CA ARG A 87 17.13 5.16 -10.81
C ARG A 87 15.75 5.48 -10.23
N SER A 88 15.47 4.94 -9.05
CA SER A 88 14.25 5.22 -8.31
C SER A 88 14.49 6.26 -7.19
N GLU A 89 13.42 6.91 -6.75
CA GLU A 89 13.43 7.86 -5.62
C GLU A 89 13.68 7.16 -4.26
N ILE A 90 13.62 5.83 -4.24
CA ILE A 90 13.78 5.03 -3.02
C ILE A 90 15.19 4.45 -2.99
N THR A 91 15.94 4.82 -1.96
CA THR A 91 17.26 4.23 -1.68
C THR A 91 17.11 3.04 -0.74
N LEU A 92 17.71 1.92 -1.11
CA LEU A 92 17.77 0.74 -0.24
C LEU A 92 18.91 0.92 0.77
N THR A 93 18.56 0.99 2.06
CA THR A 93 19.53 1.27 3.14
C THR A 93 19.90 0.03 3.95
N GLU A 94 19.02 -0.97 4.00
CA GLU A 94 19.17 -2.14 4.88
C GLU A 94 18.94 -3.45 4.12
N TYR A 95 19.71 -4.48 4.47
CA TYR A 95 19.48 -5.86 4.07
C TYR A 95 18.95 -6.67 5.25
N ARG A 96 17.86 -7.40 5.04
CA ARG A 96 17.29 -8.30 6.04
C ARG A 96 17.74 -9.73 5.79
N ALA A 97 18.55 -10.24 6.70
CA ALA A 97 19.06 -11.61 6.65
C ALA A 97 17.93 -12.67 6.75
N PRO A 98 18.13 -13.86 6.15
CA PRO A 98 17.20 -14.98 6.29
C PRO A 98 17.03 -15.38 7.76
N ARG A 99 15.84 -15.83 8.15
CA ARG A 99 15.52 -16.26 9.53
C ARG A 99 14.94 -17.67 9.55
N GLY A 100 15.06 -18.34 10.70
CA GLY A 100 14.55 -19.71 10.90
C GLY A 100 15.22 -20.71 9.96
N ILE A 101 14.42 -21.58 9.34
CA ILE A 101 14.91 -22.62 8.42
C ILE A 101 15.72 -22.03 7.26
N GLN A 102 15.42 -20.80 6.83
CA GLN A 102 16.16 -20.15 5.75
C GLN A 102 17.61 -19.84 6.13
N ALA A 103 17.87 -19.50 7.40
CA ALA A 103 19.23 -19.28 7.89
C ALA A 103 20.03 -20.59 7.89
N VAL A 104 19.38 -21.71 8.26
CA VAL A 104 19.99 -23.04 8.23
C VAL A 104 20.36 -23.44 6.81
N ILE A 105 19.45 -23.27 5.85
CA ILE A 105 19.73 -23.54 4.43
C ILE A 105 20.88 -22.66 3.92
N PHE A 106 20.89 -21.38 4.31
CA PHE A 106 21.97 -20.46 3.94
C PHE A 106 23.33 -20.93 4.42
N VAL A 107 23.43 -21.33 5.70
CA VAL A 107 24.66 -21.85 6.28
C VAL A 107 25.08 -23.16 5.61
N LEU A 108 24.14 -24.09 5.37
CA LEU A 108 24.44 -25.36 4.70
C LEU A 108 24.93 -25.17 3.26
N CYS A 109 24.31 -24.28 2.49
CA CYS A 109 24.76 -23.95 1.14
C CYS A 109 26.15 -23.31 1.16
N ALA A 110 26.40 -22.36 2.08
CA ALA A 110 27.71 -21.72 2.23
C ALA A 110 28.80 -22.74 2.61
N LEU A 111 28.52 -23.63 3.56
CA LEU A 111 29.42 -24.73 3.93
C LEU A 111 29.67 -25.64 2.74
N PHE A 112 28.63 -26.05 2.01
CA PHE A 112 28.77 -26.88 0.82
C PHE A 112 29.65 -26.22 -0.24
N TYR A 113 29.48 -24.92 -0.49
CA TYR A 113 30.36 -24.18 -1.40
C TYR A 113 31.80 -24.21 -0.90
N VAL A 114 32.08 -23.91 0.36
CA VAL A 114 33.45 -23.87 0.90
C VAL A 114 34.10 -25.26 0.87
N THR A 115 33.40 -26.29 1.32
CA THR A 115 33.95 -27.64 1.47
C THR A 115 34.10 -28.34 0.13
N CYS A 116 33.16 -28.15 -0.80
CA CYS A 116 33.15 -28.81 -2.10
C CYS A 116 33.74 -27.94 -3.23
N PHE A 117 34.26 -26.73 -2.94
CA PHE A 117 34.85 -25.87 -3.97
C PHE A 117 36.11 -26.50 -4.59
N GLN A 118 36.94 -27.12 -3.75
CA GLN A 118 38.17 -27.75 -4.18
C GLN A 118 37.92 -29.24 -4.47
N ARG A 119 38.27 -29.68 -5.67
CA ARG A 119 38.11 -31.08 -6.09
C ARG A 119 38.91 -32.05 -5.22
N SER A 120 40.01 -31.60 -4.61
CA SER A 120 40.83 -32.38 -3.67
C SER A 120 40.04 -32.84 -2.44
N ASN A 121 39.09 -32.03 -1.96
CA ASN A 121 38.27 -32.36 -0.79
C ASN A 121 37.22 -33.46 -1.08
N LEU A 122 37.06 -33.82 -2.36
CA LEU A 122 36.10 -34.83 -2.83
C LEU A 122 36.81 -36.09 -3.33
N GLN A 123 38.13 -36.19 -3.11
CA GLN A 123 38.94 -37.37 -3.46
C GLN A 123 39.16 -38.28 -2.23
N PRO A 124 39.31 -39.60 -2.44
CA PRO A 124 39.66 -40.55 -1.38
C PRO A 124 40.93 -40.12 -0.63
N GLY A 125 40.94 -40.28 0.70
CA GLY A 125 42.06 -39.86 1.56
C GLY A 125 42.04 -38.39 2.00
N SER A 126 41.05 -37.59 1.58
CA SER A 126 40.82 -36.26 2.15
C SER A 126 39.91 -36.34 3.39
N ASP A 127 40.16 -35.49 4.39
CA ASP A 127 39.41 -35.50 5.66
C ASP A 127 37.89 -35.41 5.47
N LEU A 128 37.44 -34.61 4.49
CA LEU A 128 36.02 -34.45 4.18
C LEU A 128 35.42 -35.72 3.56
N TYR A 129 36.16 -36.39 2.68
CA TYR A 129 35.73 -37.60 2.01
C TYR A 129 35.56 -38.76 2.99
N GLU A 130 36.50 -38.88 3.94
CA GLU A 130 36.46 -39.90 4.99
C GLU A 130 35.39 -39.58 6.05
N TYR A 131 35.32 -38.34 6.54
CA TYR A 131 34.35 -37.93 7.57
C TYR A 131 32.89 -38.06 7.12
N LEU A 132 32.60 -37.73 5.85
CA LEU A 132 31.26 -37.88 5.27
C LEU A 132 31.01 -39.28 4.69
N GLU A 133 31.96 -40.22 4.84
CA GLU A 133 31.91 -41.58 4.32
C GLU A 133 31.50 -41.64 2.84
N LEU A 134 32.03 -40.73 2.01
CA LEU A 134 31.61 -40.58 0.60
C LEU A 134 31.91 -41.83 -0.24
N GLN A 135 32.74 -42.74 0.26
CA GLN A 135 32.94 -44.10 -0.27
C GLN A 135 31.63 -44.89 -0.42
N ARG A 136 30.63 -44.67 0.45
CA ARG A 136 29.32 -45.34 0.36
C ARG A 136 28.47 -44.83 -0.81
N VAL A 137 28.80 -43.64 -1.34
CA VAL A 137 28.04 -42.95 -2.38
C VAL A 137 28.99 -42.42 -3.48
N PRO A 138 29.69 -43.31 -4.22
CA PRO A 138 30.79 -42.92 -5.10
C PRO A 138 30.36 -42.08 -6.32
N TRP A 139 29.07 -42.06 -6.67
CA TRP A 139 28.53 -41.21 -7.73
C TRP A 139 28.43 -39.73 -7.32
N PHE A 140 28.31 -39.44 -6.02
CA PHE A 140 28.02 -38.10 -5.52
C PHE A 140 29.20 -37.13 -5.73
N PRO A 141 30.45 -37.45 -5.33
CA PRO A 141 31.62 -36.59 -5.60
C PRO A 141 31.80 -36.28 -7.09
N ARG A 142 31.57 -37.28 -7.96
CA ARG A 142 31.66 -37.13 -9.42
C ARG A 142 30.59 -36.17 -9.94
N LEU A 143 29.34 -36.33 -9.49
CA LEU A 143 28.25 -35.46 -9.87
C LEU A 143 28.52 -34.01 -9.44
N VAL A 144 29.01 -33.79 -8.22
CA VAL A 144 29.35 -32.45 -7.71
C VAL A 144 30.42 -31.80 -8.60
N CYS A 145 31.51 -32.50 -8.91
CA CYS A 145 32.57 -31.99 -9.78
C CYS A 145 32.10 -31.64 -11.21
N ILE A 146 31.12 -32.37 -11.74
CA ILE A 146 30.52 -32.11 -13.07
C ILE A 146 29.61 -30.88 -13.02
N LEU A 147 28.74 -30.78 -12.00
CA LEU A 147 27.72 -29.73 -11.91
C LEU A 147 28.26 -28.40 -11.39
N GLN A 148 29.32 -28.42 -10.58
CA GLN A 148 29.92 -27.23 -9.96
C GLN A 148 30.17 -26.05 -10.93
N PRO A 149 30.83 -26.21 -12.10
CA PRO A 149 31.06 -25.08 -13.00
C PRO A 149 29.75 -24.48 -13.54
N TYR A 150 28.73 -25.30 -13.82
CA TYR A 150 27.42 -24.83 -14.28
C TYR A 150 26.69 -24.06 -13.18
N VAL A 151 26.73 -24.57 -11.95
CA VAL A 151 26.14 -23.91 -10.78
C VAL A 151 26.82 -22.55 -10.57
N VAL A 152 28.15 -22.47 -10.60
CA VAL A 152 28.89 -21.20 -10.50
C VAL A 152 28.48 -20.24 -11.61
N GLY A 153 28.36 -20.72 -12.86
CA GLY A 153 27.92 -19.91 -13.99
C GLY A 153 26.51 -19.33 -13.81
N ILE A 154 25.55 -20.12 -13.34
CA ILE A 154 24.18 -19.65 -13.04
C ILE A 154 24.21 -18.56 -11.98
N HIS A 155 24.98 -18.74 -10.90
CA HIS A 155 25.07 -17.77 -9.81
C HIS A 155 25.71 -16.45 -10.24
N ILE A 156 26.70 -16.49 -11.13
CA ILE A 156 27.28 -15.28 -11.73
C ILE A 156 26.20 -14.53 -12.53
N ILE A 157 25.45 -15.24 -13.39
CA ILE A 157 24.38 -14.65 -14.20
C ILE A 157 23.28 -14.05 -13.30
N GLU A 158 22.83 -14.78 -12.28
CA GLU A 158 21.83 -14.30 -11.33
C GLU A 158 22.30 -13.09 -10.54
N THR A 159 23.57 -13.07 -10.13
CA THR A 159 24.20 -11.93 -9.45
C THR A 159 24.20 -10.69 -10.35
N VAL A 160 24.64 -10.85 -11.61
CA VAL A 160 24.63 -9.74 -12.59
C VAL A 160 23.20 -9.24 -12.83
N ALA A 161 22.25 -10.16 -12.99
CA ALA A 161 20.84 -9.81 -13.16
C ALA A 161 20.30 -9.06 -11.93
N LEU A 162 20.58 -9.49 -10.70
CA LEU A 162 20.17 -8.81 -9.47
C LEU A 162 20.76 -7.40 -9.40
N VAL A 163 22.06 -7.26 -9.69
CA VAL A 163 22.76 -5.97 -9.63
C VAL A 163 22.15 -4.98 -10.61
N VAL A 164 21.92 -5.40 -11.86
CA VAL A 164 21.41 -4.52 -12.93
C VAL A 164 19.93 -4.20 -12.74
N THR A 165 19.12 -5.18 -12.36
CA THR A 165 17.64 -5.04 -12.35
C THR A 165 17.07 -4.56 -11.02
N GLN A 166 17.77 -4.77 -9.89
CA GLN A 166 17.28 -4.44 -8.56
C GLN A 166 18.17 -3.44 -7.83
N LEU A 167 19.47 -3.74 -7.68
CA LEU A 167 20.36 -2.92 -6.84
C LEU A 167 20.66 -1.55 -7.46
N LYS A 168 20.89 -1.50 -8.79
CA LYS A 168 21.15 -0.24 -9.50
C LYS A 168 19.96 0.73 -9.45
N PRO A 169 18.70 0.31 -9.72
CA PRO A 169 17.55 1.18 -9.55
C PRO A 169 17.33 1.68 -8.12
N LEU A 170 17.77 0.93 -7.10
CA LEU A 170 17.60 1.27 -5.69
C LEU A 170 18.80 2.01 -5.07
N ASN A 171 19.68 2.56 -5.90
CA ASN A 171 20.83 3.38 -5.50
C ASN A 171 21.82 2.67 -4.55
N VAL A 172 21.94 1.33 -4.62
CA VAL A 172 22.93 0.61 -3.80
C VAL A 172 24.33 0.77 -4.41
N PRO A 173 25.31 1.34 -3.68
CA PRO A 173 26.65 1.53 -4.21
C PRO A 173 27.32 0.17 -4.45
N VAL A 174 27.94 0.03 -5.63
CA VAL A 174 28.69 -1.17 -6.02
C VAL A 174 29.85 -1.37 -5.04
N LEU A 175 30.11 -2.62 -4.64
CA LEU A 175 31.11 -3.01 -3.62
C LEU A 175 30.84 -2.51 -2.18
N SER A 176 29.71 -1.86 -1.90
CA SER A 176 29.35 -1.54 -0.51
C SER A 176 29.08 -2.81 0.30
N GLY A 177 29.15 -2.71 1.64
CA GLY A 177 28.76 -3.83 2.51
C GLY A 177 27.32 -4.29 2.29
N LEU A 178 26.41 -3.38 1.92
CA LEU A 178 25.03 -3.71 1.55
C LEU A 178 24.97 -4.50 0.24
N TRP A 179 25.79 -4.11 -0.75
CA TRP A 179 25.90 -4.80 -2.03
C TRP A 179 26.37 -6.25 -1.83
N TRP A 180 27.41 -6.46 -1.04
CA TRP A 180 27.92 -7.81 -0.75
C TRP A 180 26.92 -8.70 -0.02
N LYS A 181 26.10 -8.15 0.89
CA LYS A 181 25.01 -8.91 1.55
C LYS A 181 23.97 -9.41 0.54
N TRP A 182 23.61 -8.58 -0.43
CA TRP A 182 22.68 -8.98 -1.50
C TRP A 182 23.29 -9.98 -2.46
N VAL A 183 24.55 -9.79 -2.86
CA VAL A 183 25.28 -10.74 -3.72
C VAL A 183 25.41 -12.10 -3.04
N ALA A 184 25.79 -12.13 -1.75
CA ALA A 184 25.86 -13.36 -0.98
C ALA A 184 24.52 -14.11 -0.93
N SER A 185 23.39 -13.39 -0.93
CA SER A 185 22.06 -14.01 -0.94
C SER A 185 21.69 -14.71 -2.25
N CYS A 186 22.33 -14.38 -3.37
CA CYS A 186 22.17 -15.11 -4.63
C CYS A 186 22.73 -16.53 -4.56
N PHE A 187 23.73 -16.78 -3.70
CA PHE A 187 24.35 -18.10 -3.47
C PHE A 187 23.51 -19.03 -2.59
N THR A 188 22.29 -18.60 -2.27
CA THR A 188 21.27 -19.51 -1.75
C THR A 188 20.21 -19.75 -2.80
N PRO A 189 19.82 -21.02 -3.03
CA PRO A 189 18.74 -21.33 -3.95
C PRO A 189 17.52 -20.51 -3.53
N PRO A 190 16.83 -19.85 -4.49
CA PRO A 190 15.63 -19.10 -4.17
C PRO A 190 14.71 -20.06 -3.45
N SER A 191 14.42 -19.79 -2.18
CA SER A 191 13.51 -20.62 -1.39
C SER A 191 12.30 -20.85 -2.28
N ILE A 192 11.88 -22.11 -2.45
CA ILE A 192 10.62 -22.46 -3.11
C ILE A 192 9.62 -21.47 -2.58
N ALA A 193 9.28 -20.46 -3.38
CA ALA A 193 8.50 -19.35 -2.89
C ALA A 193 7.20 -20.02 -2.48
N ASN A 194 6.95 -20.06 -1.17
CA ASN A 194 5.74 -20.63 -0.63
C ASN A 194 4.62 -19.73 -1.16
N MET A 195 4.12 -20.06 -2.35
CA MET A 195 3.00 -19.38 -2.95
C MET A 195 1.87 -19.53 -1.95
N GLY A 196 1.33 -18.39 -1.52
CA GLY A 196 0.41 -18.30 -0.40
C GLY A 196 -0.93 -18.99 -0.65
N ILE A 197 -1.98 -18.38 -0.13
CA ILE A 197 -3.36 -18.88 -0.26
C ILE A 197 -3.67 -19.11 -1.75
N SER A 198 -4.25 -20.27 -2.11
CA SER A 198 -4.68 -20.56 -3.48
C SER A 198 -6.20 -20.66 -3.55
N ARG A 199 -6.76 -20.20 -4.67
CA ARG A 199 -8.18 -20.25 -5.00
C ARG A 199 -8.52 -21.43 -5.93
N ASP A 200 -7.61 -22.39 -6.08
CA ASP A 200 -7.85 -23.56 -6.90
C ASP A 200 -8.85 -24.52 -6.24
N SER A 201 -9.46 -25.39 -7.04
CA SER A 201 -10.35 -26.45 -6.55
C SER A 201 -9.68 -27.83 -6.58
N ARG A 202 -8.41 -27.91 -6.97
CA ARG A 202 -7.70 -29.18 -7.22
C ARG A 202 -7.25 -29.85 -5.93
N HIS A 203 -6.96 -29.05 -4.90
CA HIS A 203 -6.71 -29.57 -3.56
C HIS A 203 -7.98 -30.14 -2.88
N LYS A 204 -9.19 -29.80 -3.35
CA LYS A 204 -10.45 -30.32 -2.82
C LYS A 204 -10.77 -31.68 -3.45
N ARG A 205 -11.47 -32.54 -2.69
CA ARG A 205 -12.00 -33.82 -3.19
C ARG A 205 -12.97 -33.60 -4.37
N SER A 206 -13.12 -34.60 -5.23
CA SER A 206 -14.18 -34.60 -6.25
C SER A 206 -15.57 -34.70 -5.61
N ALA A 207 -16.61 -34.46 -6.41
CA ALA A 207 -17.99 -34.68 -5.99
C ALA A 207 -18.25 -36.13 -5.53
N THR A 208 -17.56 -37.10 -6.13
CA THR A 208 -17.60 -38.52 -5.73
C THR A 208 -16.83 -38.84 -4.44
N GLY A 209 -16.15 -37.85 -3.83
CA GLY A 209 -15.32 -38.04 -2.63
C GLY A 209 -13.89 -38.49 -2.91
N ALA A 210 -13.52 -38.80 -4.16
CA ALA A 210 -12.18 -39.23 -4.53
C ALA A 210 -11.12 -38.14 -4.25
N LYS A 211 -9.97 -38.58 -3.74
CA LYS A 211 -8.80 -37.71 -3.54
C LYS A 211 -8.12 -37.47 -4.89
N ARG A 212 -7.95 -36.20 -5.27
CA ARG A 212 -7.31 -35.82 -6.54
C ARG A 212 -5.79 -35.84 -6.40
N ALA A 213 -5.10 -36.37 -7.41
CA ALA A 213 -3.65 -36.34 -7.48
C ALA A 213 -3.11 -34.92 -7.74
N HIS A 214 -1.93 -34.63 -7.21
CA HIS A 214 -1.25 -33.36 -7.46
C HIS A 214 -0.52 -33.42 -8.81
N TYR A 215 -1.05 -32.74 -9.83
CA TYR A 215 -0.48 -32.75 -11.19
C TYR A 215 0.33 -31.49 -11.56
N ARG A 216 0.10 -30.35 -10.88
CA ARG A 216 0.82 -29.10 -11.17
C ARG A 216 0.95 -28.22 -9.93
N LYS A 217 2.04 -27.43 -9.90
CA LYS A 217 2.29 -26.41 -8.87
C LYS A 217 1.24 -25.30 -8.89
N LYS A 218 1.14 -24.53 -7.80
CA LYS A 218 0.28 -23.34 -7.69
C LYS A 218 0.64 -22.31 -8.77
N ARG A 219 -0.36 -21.57 -9.27
CA ARG A 219 -0.19 -20.56 -10.33
C ARG A 219 -0.61 -19.17 -9.86
N ALA A 220 0.07 -18.14 -10.34
CA ALA A 220 -0.13 -16.76 -9.88
C ALA A 220 -1.55 -16.22 -10.17
N PHE A 221 -2.22 -16.72 -11.21
CA PHE A 221 -3.59 -16.33 -11.56
C PHE A 221 -4.65 -16.90 -10.60
N GLU A 222 -4.32 -17.95 -9.83
CA GLU A 222 -5.17 -18.53 -8.78
C GLU A 222 -4.77 -18.06 -7.37
N LYS A 223 -3.93 -17.03 -7.24
CA LYS A 223 -3.50 -16.57 -5.92
C LYS A 223 -4.64 -15.91 -5.15
N GLY A 224 -4.80 -16.29 -3.89
CA GLY A 224 -5.58 -15.59 -2.87
C GLY A 224 -4.72 -14.59 -2.10
N ARG A 225 -5.37 -13.76 -1.29
CA ARG A 225 -4.73 -12.86 -0.33
C ARG A 225 -5.52 -12.90 0.97
N GLN A 226 -4.87 -12.58 2.08
CA GLN A 226 -5.54 -12.45 3.37
C GLN A 226 -6.68 -11.40 3.32
N PRO A 227 -7.75 -11.57 4.13
CA PRO A 227 -8.84 -10.62 4.25
C PRO A 227 -8.36 -9.28 4.81
N ALA A 228 -9.18 -8.23 4.65
CA ALA A 228 -8.86 -6.89 5.16
C ALA A 228 -9.21 -6.72 6.64
N ASN A 229 -10.30 -7.37 7.11
CA ASN A 229 -10.87 -7.20 8.44
C ASN A 229 -10.98 -5.72 8.84
N THR A 230 -11.59 -4.92 7.96
CA THR A 230 -11.69 -3.46 8.10
C THR A 230 -12.37 -3.10 9.41
N ARG A 231 -11.75 -2.23 10.22
CA ARG A 231 -12.26 -1.77 11.51
C ARG A 231 -12.75 -0.33 11.44
N ILE A 232 -13.52 0.07 12.44
CA ILE A 232 -13.84 1.49 12.66
C ILE A 232 -12.61 2.20 13.23
N GLY A 233 -12.29 3.38 12.71
CA GLY A 233 -11.20 4.22 13.20
C GLY A 233 -10.58 5.09 12.11
N THR A 234 -9.53 5.84 12.47
CA THR A 234 -8.85 6.79 11.57
C THR A 234 -8.53 6.16 10.22
N LYS A 235 -8.93 6.83 9.15
CA LYS A 235 -8.90 6.31 7.78
C LYS A 235 -7.50 5.80 7.40
N ARG A 236 -7.38 4.49 7.18
CA ARG A 236 -6.16 3.82 6.71
C ARG A 236 -6.50 2.86 5.58
N ILE A 237 -5.96 3.14 4.40
CA ILE A 237 -6.19 2.36 3.18
C ILE A 237 -4.85 1.99 2.57
N HIS A 238 -4.65 0.72 2.26
CA HIS A 238 -3.46 0.24 1.55
C HIS A 238 -3.80 -0.09 0.10
N LEU A 239 -2.94 0.36 -0.83
CA LEU A 239 -3.05 0.03 -2.24
C LEU A 239 -2.50 -1.37 -2.49
N VAL A 240 -3.24 -2.17 -3.27
CA VAL A 240 -2.84 -3.53 -3.63
C VAL A 240 -2.84 -3.66 -5.16
N ARG A 241 -1.66 -3.86 -5.75
CA ARG A 241 -1.53 -4.20 -7.18
C ARG A 241 -2.15 -5.57 -7.47
N THR A 242 -2.94 -5.63 -8.53
CA THR A 242 -3.64 -6.83 -9.00
C THR A 242 -3.25 -7.14 -10.46
N ARG A 243 -3.89 -8.15 -11.05
CA ARG A 243 -3.58 -8.61 -12.42
C ARG A 243 -3.87 -7.48 -13.42
N GLY A 244 -3.01 -7.34 -14.42
CA GLY A 244 -3.15 -6.31 -15.46
C GLY A 244 -2.77 -4.90 -15.00
N GLY A 245 -2.03 -4.74 -13.90
CA GLY A 245 -1.61 -3.41 -13.41
C GLY A 245 -2.66 -2.68 -12.57
N ASN A 246 -3.91 -3.14 -12.57
CA ASN A 246 -5.02 -2.56 -11.80
C ASN A 246 -4.75 -2.53 -10.28
N GLN A 247 -5.35 -1.55 -9.60
CA GLN A 247 -5.23 -1.38 -8.15
C GLN A 247 -6.55 -1.72 -7.44
N LYS A 248 -6.44 -2.31 -6.26
CA LYS A 248 -7.53 -2.42 -5.29
C LYS A 248 -7.18 -1.65 -4.03
N PHE A 249 -8.19 -1.04 -3.42
CA PHE A 249 -8.03 -0.21 -2.24
C PHE A 249 -8.49 -1.02 -1.03
N ARG A 250 -7.54 -1.49 -0.23
CA ARG A 250 -7.83 -2.31 0.95
C ARG A 250 -8.01 -1.39 2.15
N GLY A 251 -9.26 -1.11 2.52
CA GLY A 251 -9.57 -0.39 3.76
C GLY A 251 -9.20 -1.25 4.98
N LEU A 252 -8.31 -0.75 5.83
CA LEU A 252 -7.97 -1.39 7.12
C LEU A 252 -8.72 -0.72 8.27
N ARG A 253 -8.85 0.60 8.21
CA ARG A 253 -9.64 1.40 9.15
C ARG A 253 -10.44 2.45 8.38
N LEU A 254 -11.71 2.60 8.68
CA LEU A 254 -12.60 3.61 8.10
C LEU A 254 -13.49 4.19 9.20
N GLU A 255 -13.63 5.51 9.25
CA GLU A 255 -14.45 6.20 10.26
C GLU A 255 -15.76 6.77 9.70
N SER A 256 -15.81 6.96 8.38
CA SER A 256 -16.95 7.58 7.71
C SER A 256 -17.24 6.89 6.38
N GLY A 257 -18.48 7.04 5.93
CA GLY A 257 -19.02 6.45 4.72
C GLY A 257 -20.04 7.37 4.06
N ASN A 258 -20.31 7.17 2.77
CA ASN A 258 -21.43 7.84 2.12
C ASN A 258 -22.67 6.95 2.23
N PHE A 259 -23.69 7.43 2.92
CA PHE A 259 -24.95 6.71 3.11
C PHE A 259 -26.09 7.43 2.41
N SER A 260 -26.98 6.65 1.81
CA SER A 260 -28.15 7.14 1.07
C SER A 260 -29.42 6.96 1.90
N TRP A 261 -30.27 7.97 1.92
CA TRP A 261 -31.65 7.88 2.41
C TRP A 261 -32.55 7.63 1.19
N GLY A 262 -33.14 6.43 1.12
CA GLY A 262 -33.85 5.93 -0.05
C GLY A 262 -35.11 6.73 -0.35
N SER A 263 -35.99 6.90 0.64
CA SER A 263 -37.25 7.65 0.50
C SER A 263 -37.03 9.09 0.02
N GLU A 264 -36.01 9.75 0.55
CA GLU A 264 -35.72 11.17 0.31
C GLU A 264 -34.83 11.43 -0.92
N GLY A 265 -34.28 10.38 -1.53
CA GLY A 265 -33.40 10.51 -2.69
C GLY A 265 -32.09 11.27 -2.43
N ILE A 266 -31.60 11.30 -1.18
CA ILE A 266 -30.37 12.01 -0.81
C ILE A 266 -29.26 11.10 -0.33
N SER A 267 -28.02 11.59 -0.42
CA SER A 267 -26.86 10.92 0.17
C SER A 267 -25.98 11.90 0.92
N ARG A 268 -25.46 11.47 2.07
CA ARG A 268 -24.58 12.26 2.93
C ARG A 268 -23.44 11.41 3.46
N LYS A 269 -22.28 12.07 3.59
CA LYS A 269 -21.14 11.50 4.29
C LYS A 269 -21.43 11.58 5.79
N THR A 270 -21.46 10.45 6.46
CA THR A 270 -21.71 10.35 7.90
C THR A 270 -20.63 9.50 8.57
N ARG A 271 -20.49 9.69 9.88
CA ARG A 271 -19.60 8.88 10.70
C ARG A 271 -20.26 7.53 11.01
N VAL A 272 -19.50 6.45 10.90
CA VAL A 272 -19.91 5.11 11.33
C VAL A 272 -19.54 4.95 12.80
N ILE A 273 -20.53 4.65 13.64
CA ILE A 273 -20.38 4.58 15.10
C ILE A 273 -19.99 3.17 15.53
N GLY A 274 -20.73 2.16 15.07
CA GLY A 274 -20.57 0.78 15.50
C GLY A 274 -21.30 -0.19 14.57
N VAL A 275 -20.92 -1.47 14.63
CA VAL A 275 -21.63 -2.56 13.98
C VAL A 275 -22.63 -3.14 14.98
N SER A 276 -23.91 -3.18 14.63
CA SER A 276 -24.97 -3.68 15.51
C SER A 276 -25.38 -5.12 15.18
N PHE A 277 -25.31 -5.51 13.90
CA PHE A 277 -25.68 -6.85 13.47
C PHE A 277 -24.89 -7.25 12.21
N HIS A 278 -24.62 -8.54 12.07
CA HIS A 278 -24.01 -9.08 10.86
C HIS A 278 -24.58 -10.48 10.54
N PRO A 279 -25.22 -10.69 9.37
CA PRO A 279 -25.93 -11.94 9.08
C PRO A 279 -25.02 -13.17 8.98
N SER A 280 -23.75 -12.99 8.61
CA SER A 280 -22.83 -14.13 8.42
C SER A 280 -22.11 -14.62 9.68
N ASN A 281 -21.79 -13.75 10.64
CA ASN A 281 -20.96 -14.11 11.80
C ASN A 281 -21.03 -13.03 12.90
N ASN A 282 -21.36 -13.45 14.13
CA ASN A 282 -21.46 -12.59 15.31
C ASN A 282 -20.10 -12.03 15.78
N GLU A 283 -18.99 -12.71 15.48
CA GLU A 283 -17.64 -12.20 15.83
C GLU A 283 -17.31 -10.88 15.12
N LEU A 284 -17.90 -10.66 13.93
CA LEU A 284 -17.74 -9.41 13.18
C LEU A 284 -18.45 -8.25 13.89
N VAL A 285 -19.55 -8.52 14.61
CA VAL A 285 -20.23 -7.56 15.46
C VAL A 285 -19.38 -7.26 16.68
N ARG A 286 -18.95 -8.29 17.42
CA ARG A 286 -18.13 -8.17 18.65
C ARG A 286 -16.90 -7.30 18.46
N THR A 287 -16.29 -7.41 17.28
CA THR A 287 -15.03 -6.73 16.99
C THR A 287 -15.22 -5.43 16.16
N ASN A 288 -16.44 -5.06 15.78
CA ASN A 288 -16.75 -3.95 14.86
C ASN A 288 -16.03 -4.06 13.49
N THR A 289 -16.20 -5.19 12.79
CA THR A 289 -15.69 -5.36 11.41
C THR A 289 -16.69 -4.81 10.39
N LEU A 290 -16.20 -3.97 9.48
CA LEU A 290 -16.97 -3.43 8.35
C LEU A 290 -16.82 -4.34 7.12
N THR A 291 -17.92 -5.00 6.75
CA THR A 291 -18.07 -5.86 5.57
C THR A 291 -19.39 -5.53 4.87
N LYS A 292 -19.56 -6.00 3.63
CA LYS A 292 -20.85 -5.89 2.94
C LYS A 292 -21.93 -6.58 3.78
N SER A 293 -23.11 -5.98 3.86
CA SER A 293 -24.28 -6.44 4.61
C SER A 293 -24.12 -6.36 6.14
N ALA A 294 -23.10 -5.66 6.64
CA ALA A 294 -23.05 -5.27 8.04
C ALA A 294 -24.12 -4.20 8.32
N VAL A 295 -24.93 -4.42 9.34
CA VAL A 295 -25.85 -3.41 9.88
C VAL A 295 -25.08 -2.56 10.87
N VAL A 296 -25.00 -1.26 10.59
CA VAL A 296 -24.21 -0.29 11.35
C VAL A 296 -25.10 0.82 11.89
N GLN A 297 -24.68 1.42 13.00
CA GLN A 297 -25.20 2.69 13.46
C GLN A 297 -24.36 3.82 12.86
N ILE A 298 -25.03 4.78 12.23
CA ILE A 298 -24.42 5.99 11.66
C ILE A 298 -24.94 7.23 12.37
N ASP A 299 -24.16 8.31 12.32
CA ASP A 299 -24.58 9.62 12.81
C ASP A 299 -25.73 10.19 11.97
N ALA A 300 -26.80 10.60 12.64
CA ALA A 300 -27.99 11.18 12.03
C ALA A 300 -27.84 12.68 11.70
N ALA A 301 -26.86 13.38 12.27
CA ALA A 301 -26.77 14.83 12.20
C ALA A 301 -26.77 15.39 10.75
N PRO A 302 -26.02 14.82 9.78
CA PRO A 302 -26.04 15.33 8.40
C PRO A 302 -27.40 15.17 7.70
N PHE A 303 -28.17 14.15 8.06
CA PHE A 303 -29.53 13.94 7.54
C PHE A 303 -30.54 14.86 8.23
N ARG A 304 -30.42 15.06 9.55
CA ARG A 304 -31.25 16.01 10.30
C ARG A 304 -31.10 17.43 9.78
N GLN A 305 -29.86 17.89 9.58
CA GLN A 305 -29.58 19.22 9.04
C GLN A 305 -30.19 19.41 7.65
N TRP A 306 -30.11 18.39 6.80
CA TRP A 306 -30.74 18.43 5.49
C TRP A 306 -32.26 18.49 5.60
N TYR A 307 -32.87 17.66 6.45
CA TYR A 307 -34.32 17.61 6.64
C TYR A 307 -34.87 18.97 7.11
N GLU A 308 -34.24 19.56 8.14
CA GLU A 308 -34.62 20.88 8.66
C GLU A 308 -34.46 22.00 7.61
N ALA A 309 -33.42 21.93 6.77
CA ALA A 309 -33.21 22.88 5.69
C ALA A 309 -34.18 22.67 4.50
N HIS A 310 -34.54 21.43 4.20
CA HIS A 310 -35.35 21.07 3.05
C HIS A 310 -36.85 21.27 3.27
N TYR A 311 -37.33 20.86 4.45
CA TYR A 311 -38.74 20.89 4.84
C TYR A 311 -39.09 22.01 5.82
N GLY A 312 -38.10 22.65 6.46
CA GLY A 312 -38.35 23.72 7.43
C GLY A 312 -38.96 23.23 8.76
N GLN A 313 -39.05 21.92 8.98
CA GLN A 313 -39.59 21.29 10.17
C GLN A 313 -38.49 20.55 10.95
N PRO A 314 -38.50 20.57 12.30
CA PRO A 314 -37.57 19.78 13.10
C PRO A 314 -37.94 18.29 13.08
N ILE A 315 -36.93 17.42 13.02
CA ILE A 315 -37.09 15.96 13.12
C ILE A 315 -36.34 15.42 14.36
N GLY A 316 -37.03 14.58 15.14
CA GLY A 316 -36.45 13.91 16.31
C GLY A 316 -36.10 14.84 17.50
N ARG A 317 -36.78 15.99 17.65
CA ARG A 317 -36.69 16.79 18.88
C ARG A 317 -37.70 16.26 19.90
N ARG A 318 -37.21 15.81 21.05
CA ARG A 318 -38.07 15.46 22.19
C ARG A 318 -38.90 16.69 22.58
N ARG A 319 -40.22 16.52 22.71
CA ARG A 319 -41.21 17.57 23.04
C ARG A 319 -40.84 18.47 24.25
N GLN A 320 -39.87 18.09 25.09
CA GLN A 320 -39.48 18.80 26.31
C GLN A 320 -38.25 19.73 26.18
N GLN A 321 -37.48 19.69 25.10
CA GLN A 321 -36.38 20.64 24.87
C GLN A 321 -36.66 21.46 23.60
N LYS A 322 -37.46 22.52 23.75
CA LYS A 322 -37.35 23.69 22.87
C LYS A 322 -36.01 24.35 23.17
N THR A 323 -34.94 23.84 22.60
CA THR A 323 -33.73 24.64 22.43
C THR A 323 -34.13 25.85 21.59
N GLU A 324 -33.76 27.04 22.06
CA GLU A 324 -33.85 28.32 21.36
C GLU A 324 -33.11 28.20 20.02
N ALA A 325 -33.77 27.62 19.02
CA ALA A 325 -33.35 27.78 17.65
C ALA A 325 -33.71 29.22 17.30
N THR A 326 -32.70 30.07 17.21
CA THR A 326 -32.78 31.38 16.59
C THR A 326 -33.55 31.22 15.29
N GLU A 327 -34.80 31.66 15.28
CA GLU A 327 -35.63 31.65 14.08
C GLU A 327 -35.01 32.64 13.10
N GLU A 328 -34.11 32.14 12.25
CA GLU A 328 -33.63 32.90 11.10
C GLU A 328 -34.85 33.26 10.26
N LYS A 329 -35.12 34.57 10.12
CA LYS A 329 -36.21 35.08 9.29
C LYS A 329 -35.98 34.66 7.84
N LYS A 330 -36.61 33.56 7.41
CA LYS A 330 -36.61 33.10 6.02
C LYS A 330 -37.57 33.94 5.19
N SER A 331 -37.26 34.11 3.91
CA SER A 331 -38.17 34.79 2.98
C SER A 331 -39.49 34.02 2.82
N ALA A 332 -40.59 34.73 2.59
CA ALA A 332 -41.91 34.12 2.42
C ALA A 332 -41.96 33.07 1.30
N SER A 333 -41.16 33.26 0.24
CA SER A 333 -41.01 32.30 -0.87
C SER A 333 -40.40 30.98 -0.41
N VAL A 334 -39.39 31.02 0.46
CA VAL A 334 -38.75 29.81 1.01
C VAL A 334 -39.71 29.06 1.94
N ALA A 335 -40.41 29.78 2.81
CA ALA A 335 -41.41 29.18 3.70
C ALA A 335 -42.53 28.48 2.90
N LYS A 336 -43.05 29.13 1.84
CA LYS A 336 -44.06 28.54 0.94
C LYS A 336 -43.55 27.27 0.26
N LYS A 337 -42.32 27.27 -0.23
CA LYS A 337 -41.69 26.08 -0.86
C LYS A 337 -41.48 24.94 0.13
N GLN A 338 -41.02 25.25 1.35
CA GLN A 338 -40.82 24.26 2.42
C GLN A 338 -42.15 23.61 2.83
N ALA A 339 -43.19 24.40 3.04
CA ALA A 339 -44.53 23.91 3.37
C ALA A 339 -45.11 23.02 2.26
N ALA A 340 -44.97 23.42 0.99
CA ALA A 340 -45.43 22.61 -0.15
C ALA A 340 -44.73 21.26 -0.23
N ARG A 341 -43.40 21.22 -0.04
CA ARG A 341 -42.62 19.96 0.00
C ARG A 341 -43.00 19.08 1.17
N PHE A 342 -43.17 19.66 2.35
CA PHE A 342 -43.50 18.90 3.55
C PHE A 342 -44.88 18.23 3.43
N ALA A 343 -45.84 18.93 2.82
CA ALA A 343 -47.17 18.37 2.54
C ALA A 343 -47.12 17.18 1.57
N ASP A 344 -46.22 17.22 0.59
CA ASP A 344 -46.06 16.18 -0.44
C ASP A 344 -45.33 14.92 0.09
N SER A 345 -44.13 15.10 0.67
CA SER A 345 -43.24 13.98 1.03
C SER A 345 -42.59 14.07 2.41
N GLY A 346 -42.86 15.13 3.19
CA GLY A 346 -42.14 15.35 4.44
C GLY A 346 -42.50 14.42 5.60
N LYS A 347 -43.59 13.63 5.50
CA LYS A 347 -44.01 12.72 6.57
C LYS A 347 -43.14 11.46 6.59
N THR A 348 -42.26 11.38 7.58
CA THR A 348 -41.35 10.24 7.77
C THR A 348 -41.98 9.10 8.58
N GLU A 349 -41.47 7.89 8.39
CA GLU A 349 -41.90 6.72 9.16
C GLU A 349 -41.56 6.88 10.66
N SER A 350 -42.51 6.59 11.55
CA SER A 350 -42.32 6.73 13.01
C SER A 350 -41.11 5.98 13.56
N ALA A 351 -40.73 4.84 12.97
CA ALA A 351 -39.57 4.06 13.37
C ALA A 351 -38.23 4.75 13.03
N ILE A 352 -38.21 5.57 11.98
CA ILE A 352 -37.06 6.38 11.57
C ILE A 352 -37.01 7.65 12.42
N GLU A 353 -38.15 8.31 12.67
CA GLU A 353 -38.23 9.50 13.54
C GLU A 353 -37.68 9.23 14.95
N ARG A 354 -38.04 8.10 15.56
CA ARG A 354 -37.50 7.66 16.85
C ARG A 354 -35.98 7.49 16.83
N GLN A 355 -35.39 7.08 15.71
CA GLN A 355 -33.95 6.96 15.58
C GLN A 355 -33.27 8.34 15.50
N PHE A 356 -33.91 9.32 14.86
CA PHE A 356 -33.46 10.71 14.89
C PHE A 356 -33.46 11.29 16.32
N GLU A 357 -34.34 10.86 17.23
CA GLU A 357 -34.27 11.27 18.64
C GLU A 357 -32.98 10.78 19.32
N SER A 358 -32.54 9.55 19.01
CA SER A 358 -31.29 9.00 19.53
C SER A 358 -30.03 9.58 18.87
N GLY A 359 -30.19 10.30 17.76
CA GLY A 359 -29.09 10.80 16.94
C GLY A 359 -28.33 9.73 16.16
N ARG A 360 -28.85 8.50 16.09
CA ARG A 360 -28.22 7.37 15.40
C ARG A 360 -29.22 6.67 14.50
N LEU A 361 -28.86 6.50 13.23
CA LEU A 361 -29.67 5.76 12.26
C LEU A 361 -29.06 4.38 12.02
N PHE A 362 -29.89 3.37 11.86
CA PHE A 362 -29.46 2.07 11.36
C PHE A 362 -29.31 2.12 9.84
N ALA A 363 -28.20 1.59 9.35
CA ALA A 363 -27.88 1.53 7.94
C ALA A 363 -27.19 0.22 7.59
N VAL A 364 -27.30 -0.21 6.33
CA VAL A 364 -26.60 -1.39 5.81
C VAL A 364 -25.45 -0.96 4.93
N VAL A 365 -24.27 -1.56 5.16
CA VAL A 365 -23.10 -1.38 4.29
C VAL A 365 -23.33 -2.13 2.97
N ALA A 366 -23.50 -1.42 1.87
CA ALA A 366 -23.69 -1.99 0.54
C ALA A 366 -22.36 -2.21 -0.22
N SER A 367 -21.34 -1.41 0.11
CA SER A 367 -20.02 -1.48 -0.50
C SER A 367 -19.20 -2.69 0.00
N ARG A 368 -18.01 -2.89 -0.59
CA ARG A 368 -17.02 -3.89 -0.14
C ARG A 368 -15.74 -3.19 0.35
N PRO A 369 -15.63 -2.81 1.64
CA PRO A 369 -14.52 -2.03 2.18
C PRO A 369 -13.12 -2.58 1.88
N GLY A 370 -12.96 -3.91 1.91
CA GLY A 370 -11.68 -4.57 1.61
C GLY A 370 -11.30 -4.59 0.12
N GLN A 371 -12.18 -4.14 -0.79
CA GLN A 371 -11.94 -4.10 -2.24
C GLN A 371 -11.85 -2.66 -2.77
N SER A 372 -12.81 -1.81 -2.38
CA SER A 372 -12.93 -0.43 -2.85
C SER A 372 -12.38 0.62 -1.88
N GLY A 373 -12.09 0.24 -0.63
CA GLY A 373 -11.62 1.17 0.40
C GLY A 373 -12.70 2.14 0.90
N ARG A 374 -13.98 1.87 0.60
CA ARG A 374 -15.13 2.69 0.99
C ARG A 374 -16.13 1.88 1.80
N CYS A 375 -16.80 2.53 2.75
CA CYS A 375 -17.85 1.96 3.59
C CYS A 375 -19.17 2.68 3.31
N ASP A 376 -19.72 2.47 2.12
CA ASP A 376 -20.92 3.17 1.64
C ASP A 376 -22.14 2.25 1.77
N GLY A 377 -23.32 2.83 1.90
CA GLY A 377 -24.52 2.09 2.24
C GLY A 377 -25.81 2.88 2.11
N TYR A 378 -26.89 2.35 2.67
CA TYR A 378 -28.20 2.99 2.70
C TYR A 378 -28.83 2.84 4.09
N ILE A 379 -29.67 3.81 4.46
CA ILE A 379 -30.44 3.79 5.72
C ILE A 379 -31.52 2.71 5.62
N LEU A 380 -31.74 1.99 6.71
CA LEU A 380 -32.79 0.98 6.80
C LEU A 380 -34.17 1.64 7.00
N GLU A 381 -35.14 1.22 6.18
CA GLU A 381 -36.51 1.74 6.17
C GLU A 381 -37.53 0.59 6.11
N GLY A 382 -38.78 0.83 6.52
CA GLY A 382 -39.91 -0.08 6.36
C GLY A 382 -39.70 -1.50 6.91
N GLU A 383 -40.07 -2.51 6.13
CA GLU A 383 -40.01 -3.93 6.53
C GLU A 383 -38.58 -4.39 6.82
N GLU A 384 -37.59 -3.89 6.08
CA GLU A 384 -36.18 -4.25 6.29
C GLU A 384 -35.69 -3.74 7.65
N LEU A 385 -36.07 -2.51 8.00
CA LEU A 385 -35.79 -1.96 9.33
C LEU A 385 -36.47 -2.79 10.43
N ALA A 386 -37.75 -3.12 10.26
CA ALA A 386 -38.49 -3.92 11.23
C ALA A 386 -37.85 -5.31 11.44
N PHE A 387 -37.42 -5.96 10.35
CA PHE A 387 -36.72 -7.24 10.41
C PHE A 387 -35.42 -7.15 11.23
N TYR A 388 -34.54 -6.19 10.92
CA TYR A 388 -33.26 -6.08 11.63
C TYR A 388 -33.42 -5.60 13.08
N GLN A 389 -34.39 -4.74 13.36
CA GLN A 389 -34.70 -4.36 14.75
C GLN A 389 -35.15 -5.58 15.57
N LYS A 390 -35.95 -6.48 14.99
CA LYS A 390 -36.33 -7.74 15.64
C LYS A 390 -35.13 -8.67 15.82
N ALA A 391 -34.25 -8.76 14.82
CA ALA A 391 -33.05 -9.59 14.88
C ALA A 391 -31.99 -9.11 15.89
N ILE A 392 -31.90 -7.79 16.12
CA ILE A 392 -30.97 -7.21 17.12
C ILE A 392 -31.49 -7.40 18.54
N ARG A 393 -32.81 -7.41 18.74
CA ARG A 393 -33.43 -7.59 20.07
C ARG A 393 -33.43 -9.05 20.54
N LYS A 394 -33.35 -9.99 19.61
CA LYS A 394 -33.29 -11.43 19.87
C LYS A 394 -31.87 -11.84 20.17
#